data_AF-A0A3D4ULG3-F1
#
_entry.id   AF-A0A3D4ULG3-F1
#
_cell.length_a   1.000
_cell.length_b   1.000
_cell.length_c   1.000
_cell.angle_alpha   90.00
_cell.angle_beta   90.00
_cell.angle_gamma   90.00
#
_symmetry.space_group_name_H-M   'P 1'
#
loop_
_entity.id
_entity.type
_entity.pdbx_description
1 polymer ?
#
loop_
_entity_poly.entity_id
_entity_poly.type
_entity_poly.pdbx_seq_one_letter_code
_entity_poly.pdbx_strand_id
1 'polypeptide(L)'
;MQVQNTLIMGAIGLCSSIGFAQESALSLAATQPAKGRVTWREQVRFERYELGSESIDQFTIDSRMVYGLSKDMALTLNVPTVVRDRGTGLADQDGLGDVTLALKWRFWQHDPAPVDTNRLALVAGVRMPTGTDGLSSDGWDPMVGLIFTRVDGRHGLNAALTYQLSTDGLASPITAGTGDADLLTIETSYLYRLAPEAYTSETEASWYFTIESFVDYETNGDIAWRVAPGLLYEARRFTLEFSPIIPVVDDIDHRGELDWGLALGLRVLF
;
A
#
# COMPACT_ATOMS: atom_id res chain seq x y z
N MET A 1 -2.10 2.31 68.81
CA MET A 1 -1.24 1.59 67.84
C MET A 1 -2.16 1.09 66.75
N GLN A 2 -2.33 1.87 65.68
CA GLN A 2 -3.30 1.62 64.62
C GLN A 2 -2.54 1.79 63.30
N VAL A 3 -2.38 0.69 62.58
CA VAL A 3 -1.77 0.65 61.24
C VAL A 3 -2.84 1.08 60.25
N GLN A 4 -2.62 2.17 59.52
CA GLN A 4 -3.42 2.48 58.33
C GLN A 4 -2.52 2.38 57.10
N ASN A 5 -2.90 1.41 56.27
CA ASN A 5 -2.30 1.08 54.99
C ASN A 5 -2.55 2.17 53.95
N THR A 6 -1.44 2.63 53.38
CA THR A 6 -1.16 2.88 51.96
C THR A 6 -2.33 2.71 50.98
N LEU A 7 -2.72 3.80 50.34
CA LEU A 7 -3.45 3.82 49.07
C LEU A 7 -2.52 4.44 48.02
N ILE A 8 -1.73 3.59 47.36
CA ILE A 8 -1.05 3.96 46.12
C ILE A 8 -2.11 3.90 45.02
N MET A 9 -2.59 5.08 44.60
CA MET A 9 -3.32 5.20 43.34
C MET A 9 -2.34 4.86 42.21
N GLY A 10 -2.49 3.67 41.66
CA GLY A 10 -1.84 3.27 40.42
C GLY A 10 -2.36 4.13 39.28
N ALA A 11 -1.53 5.07 38.81
CA ALA A 11 -1.70 5.68 37.51
C ALA A 11 -1.45 4.60 36.46
N ILE A 12 -2.52 3.94 36.00
CA ILE A 12 -2.50 3.17 34.75
C ILE A 12 -2.32 4.20 33.65
N GLY A 13 -1.05 4.42 33.29
CA GLY A 13 -0.70 5.16 32.09
C GLY A 13 -1.36 4.47 30.92
N LEU A 14 -2.33 5.15 30.31
CA LEU A 14 -2.82 4.87 28.97
C LEU A 14 -1.65 5.12 28.01
N CYS A 15 -0.70 4.18 27.98
CA CYS A 15 0.12 3.98 26.81
C CYS A 15 -0.85 3.53 25.72
N SER A 16 -1.36 4.49 24.95
CA SER A 16 -1.86 4.22 23.61
C SER A 16 -0.71 3.57 22.85
N SER A 17 -0.62 2.25 22.95
CA SER A 17 0.20 1.42 22.10
C SER A 17 -0.12 1.87 20.69
N ILE A 18 0.88 2.44 20.02
CA ILE A 18 0.84 2.71 18.60
C ILE A 18 0.96 1.34 17.93
N GLY A 19 -0.09 0.52 18.07
CA GLY A 19 -0.23 -0.73 17.37
C GLY A 19 -0.52 -0.34 15.93
N PHE A 20 0.48 -0.46 15.06
CA PHE A 20 0.21 -0.58 13.65
C PHE A 20 -0.59 -1.86 13.49
N ALA A 21 -1.89 -1.69 13.33
CA ALA A 21 -2.76 -2.79 13.03
C ALA A 21 -2.36 -3.31 11.65
N GLN A 22 -1.80 -4.52 11.60
CA GLN A 22 -1.73 -5.45 10.46
C GLN A 22 -2.06 -4.84 9.08
N GLU A 23 -1.21 -3.91 8.64
CA GLU A 23 -1.32 -3.27 7.33
C GLU A 23 -0.40 -4.02 6.38
N SER A 24 -0.97 -4.50 5.26
CA SER A 24 -0.23 -5.28 4.29
C SER A 24 0.82 -4.43 3.58
N ALA A 25 1.75 -5.09 2.88
CA ALA A 25 2.78 -4.36 2.17
C ALA A 25 2.12 -3.63 1.01
N LEU A 26 1.49 -4.31 0.09
CA LEU A 26 1.12 -3.71 -1.19
C LEU A 26 -0.28 -3.09 -1.18
N SER A 27 -1.25 -3.71 -0.50
CA SER A 27 -2.64 -3.30 -0.52
C SER A 27 -2.99 -2.11 0.38
N LEU A 28 -4.05 -1.41 0.01
CA LEU A 28 -4.63 -0.36 0.83
C LEU A 28 -5.27 -0.88 2.13
N ALA A 29 -5.12 -0.10 3.20
CA ALA A 29 -5.78 -0.32 4.48
C ALA A 29 -6.45 0.96 5.01
N ALA A 30 -7.52 0.78 5.78
CA ALA A 30 -8.25 1.85 6.48
C ALA A 30 -7.53 2.30 7.78
N THR A 31 -6.33 1.80 8.05
CA THR A 31 -5.39 2.30 9.05
C THR A 31 -4.75 3.61 8.59
N GLN A 32 -4.40 4.49 9.52
CA GLN A 32 -3.72 5.74 9.19
C GLN A 32 -3.01 6.31 10.41
N PRO A 33 -2.02 7.21 10.23
CA PRO A 33 -1.33 7.89 11.32
C PRO A 33 -2.30 8.71 12.17
N ALA A 34 -1.99 8.86 13.46
CA ALA A 34 -2.72 9.78 14.33
C ALA A 34 -2.52 11.24 13.89
N LYS A 35 -3.38 12.14 14.38
CA LYS A 35 -3.27 13.59 14.10
C LYS A 35 -1.86 14.11 14.40
N GLY A 36 -1.25 14.76 13.42
CA GLY A 36 0.08 15.36 13.50
C GLY A 36 1.25 14.37 13.36
N ARG A 37 0.97 13.08 13.10
CA ARG A 37 2.00 12.05 12.86
C ARG A 37 2.22 11.82 11.37
N VAL A 38 3.43 11.38 11.05
CA VAL A 38 3.85 11.07 9.68
C VAL A 38 4.31 9.62 9.61
N THR A 39 3.81 8.89 8.62
CA THR A 39 4.49 7.67 8.16
C THR A 39 5.20 7.97 6.86
N TRP A 40 6.45 7.54 6.78
CA TRP A 40 7.23 7.53 5.55
C TRP A 40 7.41 6.08 5.12
N ARG A 41 7.35 5.83 3.81
CA ARG A 41 7.57 4.49 3.27
C ARG A 41 8.36 4.59 1.98
N GLU A 42 9.40 3.78 1.90
CA GLU A 42 10.11 3.49 0.66
C GLU A 42 9.77 2.06 0.27
N GLN A 43 9.28 1.87 -0.96
CA GLN A 43 9.13 0.55 -1.52
C GLN A 43 9.87 0.47 -2.85
N VAL A 44 10.80 -0.48 -2.95
CA VAL A 44 11.44 -0.84 -4.21
C VAL A 44 10.69 -2.01 -4.81
N ARG A 45 10.26 -1.89 -6.06
CA ARG A 45 9.75 -2.99 -6.88
C ARG A 45 10.67 -3.24 -8.05
N PHE A 46 10.96 -4.51 -8.30
CA PHE A 46 11.48 -4.99 -9.56
C PHE A 46 10.37 -5.78 -10.25
N GLU A 47 10.03 -5.43 -11.48
CA GLU A 47 8.96 -6.06 -12.25
C GLU A 47 9.46 -6.29 -13.68
N ARG A 48 9.28 -7.50 -14.19
CA ARG A 48 9.56 -7.83 -15.59
C ARG A 48 8.25 -7.88 -16.36
N TYR A 49 8.21 -7.19 -17.49
CA TYR A 49 7.07 -7.18 -18.39
C TYR A 49 7.44 -7.73 -19.76
N GLU A 50 6.48 -8.34 -20.44
CA GLU A 50 6.55 -8.70 -21.84
C GLU A 50 5.64 -7.76 -22.64
N LEU A 51 6.17 -7.17 -23.71
CA LEU A 51 5.42 -6.30 -24.62
C LEU A 51 5.71 -6.72 -26.07
N GLY A 52 4.78 -7.50 -26.64
CA GLY A 52 4.96 -8.10 -27.96
C GLY A 52 6.12 -9.10 -27.98
N SER A 53 7.28 -8.69 -28.51
CA SER A 53 8.50 -9.52 -28.51
C SER A 53 9.63 -8.94 -27.65
N GLU A 54 9.36 -7.85 -26.93
CA GLU A 54 10.32 -7.16 -26.08
C GLU A 54 10.09 -7.54 -24.61
N SER A 55 11.18 -7.79 -23.88
CA SER A 55 11.17 -7.97 -22.44
C SER A 55 11.67 -6.68 -21.78
N ILE A 56 10.93 -6.20 -20.78
CA ILE A 56 11.12 -4.90 -20.15
C ILE A 56 11.35 -5.12 -18.66
N ASP A 57 12.55 -4.82 -18.19
CA ASP A 57 12.87 -4.81 -16.76
C ASP A 57 12.60 -3.41 -16.20
N GLN A 58 11.76 -3.33 -15.17
CA GLN A 58 11.39 -2.08 -14.51
C GLN A 58 11.74 -2.12 -13.02
N PHE A 59 12.52 -1.13 -12.58
CA PHE A 59 12.73 -0.81 -11.17
C PHE A 59 11.89 0.42 -10.81
N THR A 60 11.04 0.29 -9.80
CA THR A 60 10.25 1.41 -9.25
C THR A 60 10.61 1.63 -7.79
N ILE A 61 10.88 2.87 -7.40
CA ILE A 61 11.00 3.30 -6.01
C ILE A 61 9.80 4.19 -5.70
N ASP A 62 8.87 3.70 -4.90
CA ASP A 62 7.75 4.48 -4.37
C ASP A 62 8.10 5.12 -3.04
N SER A 63 8.29 6.42 -3.05
CA SER A 63 8.43 7.24 -1.85
C SER A 63 7.06 7.79 -1.43
N ARG A 64 6.51 7.25 -0.35
CA ARG A 64 5.17 7.58 0.15
C ARG A 64 5.21 8.24 1.51
N MET A 65 4.54 9.38 1.62
CA MET A 65 4.31 10.08 2.87
C MET A 65 2.81 10.07 3.20
N VAL A 66 2.45 9.72 4.43
CA VAL A 66 1.08 9.87 4.93
C VAL A 66 1.11 10.75 6.17
N TYR A 67 0.34 11.83 6.16
CA TYR A 67 0.21 12.77 7.26
C TYR A 67 -1.20 12.72 7.88
N GLY A 68 -1.28 12.47 9.19
CA GLY A 68 -2.54 12.46 9.92
C GLY A 68 -3.09 13.88 10.12
N LEU A 69 -4.16 14.25 9.41
CA LEU A 69 -4.82 15.55 9.53
C LEU A 69 -5.71 15.61 10.78
N SER A 70 -6.40 14.51 11.08
CA SER A 70 -7.29 14.35 12.24
C SER A 70 -7.28 12.89 12.71
N LYS A 71 -8.15 12.55 13.67
CA LYS A 71 -8.33 11.14 14.08
C LYS A 71 -8.91 10.27 12.97
N ASP A 72 -9.61 10.87 12.01
CA ASP A 72 -10.37 10.16 10.96
C ASP A 72 -9.91 10.54 9.54
N MET A 73 -9.02 11.54 9.38
CA MET A 73 -8.53 11.99 8.07
C MET A 73 -7.00 11.96 7.97
N ALA A 74 -6.50 11.54 6.81
CA ALA A 74 -5.08 11.55 6.47
C ALA A 74 -4.87 11.98 5.02
N LEU A 75 -3.74 12.66 4.77
CA LEU A 75 -3.29 13.05 3.45
C LEU A 75 -2.12 12.15 3.04
N THR A 76 -2.15 11.64 1.81
CA THR A 76 -1.11 10.79 1.23
C THR A 76 -0.49 11.50 0.03
N LEU A 77 0.84 11.52 -0.02
CA LEU A 77 1.64 11.91 -1.18
C LEU A 77 2.46 10.70 -1.61
N ASN A 78 2.40 10.30 -2.89
CA ASN A 78 3.20 9.22 -3.46
C ASN A 78 4.02 9.76 -4.62
N VAL A 79 5.34 9.56 -4.58
CA VAL A 79 6.28 9.99 -5.61
C VAL A 79 7.01 8.76 -6.14
N PRO A 80 6.63 8.24 -7.32
CA PRO A 80 7.33 7.12 -7.93
C PRO A 80 8.56 7.59 -8.70
N THR A 81 9.68 6.90 -8.53
CA THR A 81 10.86 7.00 -9.39
C THR A 81 11.01 5.70 -10.16
N VAL A 82 11.12 5.76 -11.49
CA VAL A 82 11.13 4.60 -12.37
C VAL A 82 12.44 4.55 -13.16
N VAL A 83 12.99 3.36 -13.32
CA VAL A 83 14.10 3.05 -14.22
C VAL A 83 13.69 1.83 -15.04
N ARG A 84 13.77 1.92 -16.37
CA ARG A 84 13.29 0.89 -17.30
C ARG A 84 14.37 0.55 -18.34
N ASP A 85 14.59 -0.74 -18.57
CA ASP A 85 15.49 -1.29 -19.59
C ASP A 85 14.69 -2.24 -20.51
N ARG A 86 14.74 -2.03 -21.84
CA ARG A 86 14.05 -2.87 -22.84
C ARG A 86 14.94 -3.95 -23.47
N GLY A 87 16.01 -4.35 -22.77
CA GLY A 87 16.88 -5.47 -23.17
C GLY A 87 18.16 -5.06 -23.88
N THR A 88 18.59 -3.80 -23.77
CA THR A 88 19.86 -3.33 -24.35
C THR A 88 21.00 -3.24 -23.33
N GLY A 89 20.70 -3.38 -22.03
CA GLY A 89 21.67 -3.32 -20.94
C GLY A 89 22.04 -1.89 -20.51
N LEU A 90 21.35 -0.89 -21.06
CA LEU A 90 21.33 0.50 -20.58
C LEU A 90 19.86 0.87 -20.30
N ALA A 91 19.62 1.71 -19.29
CA ALA A 91 18.27 2.21 -19.03
C ALA A 91 17.81 3.07 -20.21
N ASP A 92 16.66 2.72 -20.79
CA ASP A 92 16.06 3.44 -21.91
C ASP A 92 15.15 4.58 -21.43
N GLN A 93 14.65 4.48 -20.19
CA GLN A 93 13.87 5.54 -19.53
C GLN A 93 14.19 5.56 -18.04
N ASP A 94 14.49 6.74 -17.50
CA ASP A 94 14.67 6.97 -16.08
C ASP A 94 14.07 8.31 -15.65
N GLY A 95 13.51 8.35 -14.45
CA GLY A 95 13.04 9.60 -13.85
C GLY A 95 11.82 9.41 -12.96
N LEU A 96 11.03 10.47 -12.84
CA LEU A 96 9.84 10.44 -12.02
C LEU A 96 8.68 9.87 -12.84
N GLY A 97 7.85 9.05 -12.19
CA GLY A 97 6.49 8.84 -12.66
C GLY A 97 5.56 9.93 -12.12
N ASP A 98 4.28 9.77 -12.39
CA ASP A 98 3.27 10.71 -11.92
C ASP A 98 3.05 10.66 -10.42
N VAL A 99 3.01 11.84 -9.80
CA VAL A 99 2.80 12.01 -8.37
C VAL A 99 1.32 11.90 -8.05
N THR A 100 0.99 11.14 -7.00
CA THR A 100 -0.38 11.01 -6.50
C THR A 100 -0.56 11.78 -5.20
N LEU A 101 -1.59 12.62 -5.13
CA LEU A 101 -2.08 13.24 -3.91
C LEU A 101 -3.46 12.70 -3.58
N ALA A 102 -3.63 12.14 -2.38
CA ALA A 102 -4.91 11.53 -1.97
C ALA A 102 -5.31 11.90 -0.54
N LEU A 103 -6.59 12.12 -0.33
CA LEU A 103 -7.22 12.25 0.97
C LEU A 103 -7.92 10.95 1.34
N LYS A 104 -7.62 10.43 2.53
CA LYS A 104 -8.32 9.29 3.13
C LYS A 104 -9.19 9.75 4.28
N TRP A 105 -10.47 9.35 4.28
CA TRP A 105 -11.42 9.61 5.35
C TRP A 105 -11.99 8.29 5.89
N ARG A 106 -11.55 7.91 7.09
CA ARG A 106 -12.13 6.80 7.87
C ARG A 106 -13.44 7.24 8.50
N PHE A 107 -14.54 7.02 7.80
CA PHE A 107 -15.87 7.42 8.26
C PHE A 107 -16.50 6.44 9.27
N TRP A 108 -15.97 5.21 9.38
CA TRP A 108 -16.44 4.25 10.36
C TRP A 108 -15.29 3.46 11.00
N GLN A 109 -15.39 3.23 12.31
CA GLN A 109 -14.41 2.52 13.13
C GLN A 109 -15.11 1.85 14.32
N HIS A 110 -14.82 0.59 14.54
CA HIS A 110 -15.22 -0.18 15.72
C HIS A 110 -14.05 -1.02 16.24
N ASP A 111 -13.56 -0.70 17.44
CA ASP A 111 -12.43 -1.37 18.07
C ASP A 111 -12.91 -2.18 19.30
N PRO A 112 -13.33 -3.44 19.14
CA PRO A 112 -13.87 -4.24 20.25
C PRO A 112 -12.80 -4.67 21.27
N ALA A 113 -11.52 -4.64 20.90
CA ALA A 113 -10.40 -4.94 21.77
C ALA A 113 -9.17 -4.09 21.39
N PRO A 114 -8.09 -4.06 22.20
CA PRO A 114 -6.93 -3.22 21.92
C PRO A 114 -6.22 -3.49 20.58
N VAL A 115 -6.29 -4.73 20.08
CA VAL A 115 -5.69 -5.15 18.80
C VAL A 115 -6.75 -5.25 17.69
N ASP A 116 -8.00 -5.53 18.08
CA ASP A 116 -9.05 -5.85 17.15
C ASP A 116 -9.71 -4.58 16.63
N THR A 117 -9.94 -4.52 15.32
CA THR A 117 -10.55 -3.36 14.70
C THR A 117 -11.37 -3.75 13.50
N ASN A 118 -12.43 -2.99 13.23
CA ASN A 118 -13.13 -3.00 11.96
C ASN A 118 -13.25 -1.54 11.51
N ARG A 119 -12.84 -1.25 10.28
CA ARG A 119 -12.75 0.12 9.76
C ARG A 119 -13.23 0.18 8.33
N LEU A 120 -13.90 1.28 7.99
CA LEU A 120 -14.21 1.65 6.61
C LEU A 120 -13.68 3.05 6.33
N ALA A 121 -13.07 3.22 5.17
CA ALA A 121 -12.58 4.51 4.72
C ALA A 121 -12.92 4.74 3.25
N LEU A 122 -13.16 6.00 2.90
CA LEU A 122 -13.11 6.47 1.53
C LEU A 122 -11.73 7.04 1.25
N VAL A 123 -11.23 6.82 0.05
CA VAL A 123 -10.07 7.53 -0.50
C VAL A 123 -10.52 8.30 -1.72
N ALA A 124 -10.05 9.53 -1.87
CA ALA A 124 -10.22 10.33 -3.07
C ALA A 124 -8.91 11.06 -3.35
N GLY A 125 -8.49 11.11 -4.60
CA GLY A 125 -7.20 11.69 -4.96
C GLY A 125 -7.12 12.05 -6.42
N VAL A 126 -5.93 12.47 -6.82
CA VAL A 126 -5.57 12.73 -8.21
C VAL A 126 -4.13 12.31 -8.43
N ARG A 127 -3.89 11.61 -9.53
CA ARG A 127 -2.56 11.41 -10.09
C ARG A 127 -2.30 12.54 -11.09
N MET A 128 -1.15 13.18 -10.94
CA MET A 128 -0.83 14.45 -11.59
C MET A 128 0.26 14.24 -12.64
N PRO A 129 0.22 14.95 -13.78
CA PRO A 129 1.16 14.75 -14.88
C PRO A 129 2.51 15.40 -14.57
N THR A 130 3.26 14.77 -13.67
CA THR A 130 4.54 15.25 -13.16
C THR A 130 5.69 14.34 -13.57
N GLY A 131 5.39 13.22 -14.21
CA GLY A 131 6.39 12.29 -14.70
C GLY A 131 7.27 12.92 -15.76
N THR A 132 8.46 12.35 -15.93
CA THR A 132 9.40 12.73 -16.99
C THR A 132 9.06 11.99 -18.30
N ASP A 133 9.67 12.38 -19.41
CA ASP A 133 9.34 11.92 -20.77
C ASP A 133 9.13 10.39 -20.87
N GLY A 134 7.90 9.99 -21.20
CA GLY A 134 7.48 8.60 -21.35
C GLY A 134 7.23 7.81 -20.04
N LEU A 135 7.19 8.53 -18.90
CA LEU A 135 6.77 8.04 -17.58
C LEU A 135 5.56 8.80 -17.01
N SER A 136 5.10 9.86 -17.68
CA SER A 136 3.85 10.56 -17.35
C SER A 136 2.69 10.07 -18.21
N SER A 137 1.48 10.01 -17.66
CA SER A 137 0.24 9.85 -18.43
C SER A 137 -0.16 11.14 -19.16
N ASP A 138 0.48 12.27 -18.89
CA ASP A 138 0.10 13.63 -19.34
C ASP A 138 -1.30 14.10 -18.85
N GLY A 139 -2.01 13.25 -18.10
CA GLY A 139 -3.36 13.47 -17.59
C GLY A 139 -3.43 13.87 -16.11
N TRP A 140 -4.50 14.58 -15.76
CA TRP A 140 -4.93 14.77 -14.37
C TRP A 140 -5.97 13.71 -14.04
N ASP A 141 -5.55 12.60 -13.46
CA ASP A 141 -6.38 11.40 -13.36
C ASP A 141 -6.99 11.29 -11.96
N PRO A 142 -8.25 11.75 -11.75
CA PRO A 142 -8.88 11.67 -10.45
C PRO A 142 -9.24 10.23 -10.12
N MET A 143 -9.16 9.90 -8.82
CA MET A 143 -9.47 8.58 -8.32
C MET A 143 -10.35 8.64 -7.08
N VAL A 144 -11.17 7.62 -6.89
CA VAL A 144 -11.98 7.40 -5.70
C VAL A 144 -11.97 5.92 -5.33
N GLY A 145 -12.06 5.60 -4.04
CA GLY A 145 -12.13 4.23 -3.60
C GLY A 145 -12.74 4.04 -2.23
N LEU A 146 -13.08 2.80 -1.94
CA LEU A 146 -13.59 2.31 -0.67
C LEU A 146 -12.64 1.25 -0.12
N ILE A 147 -12.33 1.36 1.17
CA ILE A 147 -11.40 0.47 1.85
C ILE A 147 -12.07 -0.09 3.10
N PHE A 148 -11.93 -1.40 3.30
CA PHE A 148 -12.31 -2.11 4.50
C PHE A 148 -11.07 -2.75 5.14
N THR A 149 -10.97 -2.66 6.46
CA THR A 149 -9.96 -3.36 7.25
C THR A 149 -10.61 -4.04 8.44
N ARG A 150 -10.26 -5.30 8.66
CA ARG A 150 -10.59 -6.06 9.88
C ARG A 150 -9.31 -6.65 10.47
N VAL A 151 -9.13 -6.46 11.78
CA VAL A 151 -8.14 -7.21 12.56
C VAL A 151 -8.88 -7.92 13.69
N ASP A 152 -8.57 -9.20 13.85
CA ASP A 152 -9.15 -10.09 14.85
C ASP A 152 -8.04 -11.00 15.40
N GLY A 153 -7.49 -10.62 16.55
CA GLY A 153 -6.37 -11.26 17.21
C GLY A 153 -5.11 -11.32 16.35
N ARG A 154 -4.88 -12.47 15.70
CA ARG A 154 -3.73 -12.75 14.82
C ARG A 154 -4.05 -12.62 13.35
N HIS A 155 -5.30 -12.36 13.00
CA HIS A 155 -5.79 -12.31 11.63
C HIS A 155 -6.04 -10.87 11.22
N GLY A 156 -5.54 -10.50 10.05
CA GLY A 156 -5.76 -9.21 9.42
C GLY A 156 -6.34 -9.44 8.04
N LEU A 157 -7.34 -8.64 7.67
CA LEU A 157 -7.95 -8.66 6.36
C LEU A 157 -8.12 -7.22 5.88
N ASN A 158 -7.64 -6.92 4.68
CA ASN A 158 -7.98 -5.69 3.99
C ASN A 158 -8.65 -6.00 2.66
N ALA A 159 -9.59 -5.16 2.27
CA ALA A 159 -10.21 -5.17 0.96
C ALA A 159 -10.37 -3.74 0.47
N ALA A 160 -10.02 -3.47 -0.77
CA ALA A 160 -10.18 -2.16 -1.38
C ALA A 160 -10.73 -2.27 -2.80
N LEU A 161 -11.51 -1.28 -3.18
CA LEU A 161 -12.01 -1.05 -4.52
C LEU A 161 -11.66 0.39 -4.88
N THR A 162 -10.89 0.59 -5.94
CA THR A 162 -10.52 1.93 -6.42
C THR A 162 -10.85 2.07 -7.90
N TYR A 163 -11.33 3.25 -8.27
CA TYR A 163 -11.60 3.62 -9.66
C TYR A 163 -10.82 4.90 -9.98
N GLN A 164 -10.06 4.88 -11.07
CA GLN A 164 -9.34 6.01 -11.61
C GLN A 164 -9.90 6.35 -12.99
N LEU A 165 -10.26 7.62 -13.18
CA LEU A 165 -10.61 8.16 -14.48
C LEU A 165 -9.32 8.60 -15.18
N SER A 166 -9.05 8.08 -16.36
CA SER A 166 -7.89 8.47 -17.18
C SER A 166 -8.30 9.62 -18.09
N THR A 167 -7.58 10.73 -18.00
CA THR A 167 -7.90 11.97 -18.74
C THR A 167 -7.01 12.21 -19.95
N ASP A 168 -5.85 11.56 -19.95
CA ASP A 168 -4.91 11.41 -21.05
C ASP A 168 -4.13 10.09 -20.81
N GLY A 169 -3.23 9.70 -21.69
CA GLY A 169 -2.45 8.49 -21.47
C GLY A 169 -1.26 8.30 -22.39
N LEU A 170 -0.34 7.45 -21.94
CA LEU A 170 0.76 6.98 -22.78
C LEU A 170 0.22 6.16 -23.95
N ALA A 171 0.75 6.42 -25.15
CA ALA A 171 0.42 5.64 -26.35
C ALA A 171 0.92 4.18 -26.30
N SER A 172 1.87 3.88 -25.40
CA SER A 172 2.40 2.53 -25.18
C SER A 172 2.64 2.33 -23.68
N PRO A 173 1.55 2.16 -22.90
CA PRO A 173 1.64 2.00 -21.46
C PRO A 173 2.28 0.65 -21.11
N ILE A 174 3.04 0.62 -20.01
CA ILE A 174 3.60 -0.64 -19.48
C ILE A 174 2.77 -1.14 -18.31
N THR A 175 2.33 -0.22 -17.44
CA THR A 175 1.59 -0.53 -16.22
C THR A 175 0.14 -0.10 -16.33
N ALA A 176 -0.74 -0.85 -15.67
CA ALA A 176 -2.17 -0.54 -15.62
C ALA A 176 -2.44 0.90 -15.19
N GLY A 177 -3.44 1.50 -15.85
CA GLY A 177 -3.90 2.84 -15.60
C GLY A 177 -2.93 3.91 -16.06
N THR A 178 -1.88 3.65 -16.84
CA THR A 178 -1.03 4.71 -17.45
C THR A 178 -1.38 5.04 -18.90
N GLY A 179 -2.28 4.26 -19.50
CA GLY A 179 -2.90 4.54 -20.79
C GLY A 179 -4.14 5.43 -20.65
N ASP A 180 -4.89 5.55 -21.75
CA ASP A 180 -6.09 6.38 -21.87
C ASP A 180 -7.37 5.69 -21.34
N ALA A 181 -7.29 4.41 -20.96
CA ALA A 181 -8.38 3.66 -20.37
C ALA A 181 -8.52 3.92 -18.87
N ASP A 182 -9.76 4.00 -18.38
CA ASP A 182 -10.05 4.07 -16.95
C ASP A 182 -9.67 2.76 -16.27
N LEU A 183 -9.23 2.84 -15.01
CA LEU A 183 -8.76 1.69 -14.23
C LEU A 183 -9.68 1.43 -13.03
N LEU A 184 -10.17 0.19 -12.92
CA LEU A 184 -10.77 -0.38 -11.72
C LEU A 184 -9.78 -1.36 -11.09
N THR A 185 -9.38 -1.11 -9.85
CA THR A 185 -8.52 -2.01 -9.08
C THR A 185 -9.27 -2.58 -7.88
N ILE A 186 -9.26 -3.91 -7.75
CA ILE A 186 -9.74 -4.65 -6.58
C ILE A 186 -8.54 -5.23 -5.86
N GLU A 187 -8.37 -4.86 -4.60
CA GLU A 187 -7.28 -5.35 -3.76
C GLU A 187 -7.84 -6.14 -2.59
N THR A 188 -7.25 -7.28 -2.29
CA THR A 188 -7.53 -8.00 -1.04
C THR A 188 -6.23 -8.48 -0.43
N SER A 189 -6.14 -8.45 0.90
CA SER A 189 -5.00 -9.00 1.63
C SER A 189 -5.45 -9.74 2.87
N TYR A 190 -4.72 -10.79 3.18
CA TYR A 190 -4.81 -11.51 4.44
C TYR A 190 -3.44 -11.55 5.11
N LEU A 191 -3.43 -11.21 6.40
CA LEU A 191 -2.25 -11.23 7.25
C LEU A 191 -2.47 -12.21 8.39
N TYR A 192 -1.43 -12.98 8.70
CA TYR A 192 -1.40 -13.81 9.89
C TYR A 192 -0.15 -13.50 10.71
N ARG A 193 -0.34 -13.02 11.95
CA ARG A 193 0.76 -12.78 12.87
C ARG A 193 1.39 -14.10 13.27
N LEU A 194 2.61 -14.38 12.82
CA LEU A 194 3.39 -15.57 13.15
C LEU A 194 3.94 -15.51 14.57
N ALA A 195 4.44 -14.34 14.98
CA ALA A 195 4.96 -14.11 16.32
C ALA A 195 4.84 -12.62 16.70
N PRO A 196 4.69 -12.27 18.00
CA PRO A 196 4.35 -13.19 19.08
C PRO A 196 2.88 -13.66 18.96
N GLU A 197 2.54 -14.73 19.67
CA GLU A 197 1.16 -15.23 19.72
C GLU A 197 0.21 -14.16 20.31
N ALA A 198 0.62 -13.57 21.42
CA ALA A 198 -0.04 -12.44 22.07
C ALA A 198 0.95 -11.31 22.32
N TYR A 199 0.47 -10.07 22.24
CA TYR A 199 1.28 -8.92 22.64
C TYR A 199 1.45 -8.87 24.16
N THR A 200 2.66 -8.52 24.57
CA THR A 200 3.03 -8.25 25.97
C THR A 200 3.74 -6.89 26.05
N SER A 201 3.96 -6.40 27.27
CA SER A 201 4.78 -5.19 27.49
C SER A 201 6.21 -5.34 26.98
N GLU A 202 6.71 -6.57 26.84
CA GLU A 202 8.05 -6.90 26.36
C GLU A 202 8.10 -7.08 24.84
N THR A 203 6.97 -7.04 24.13
CA THR A 203 6.98 -7.20 22.68
C THR A 203 7.69 -6.02 22.02
N GLU A 204 8.74 -6.32 21.25
CA GLU A 204 9.53 -5.33 20.50
C GLU A 204 9.23 -5.34 19.01
N ALA A 205 8.84 -6.51 18.49
CA ALA A 205 8.50 -6.68 17.09
C ALA A 205 7.51 -7.83 16.87
N SER A 206 6.91 -7.87 15.69
CA SER A 206 6.01 -8.92 15.23
C SER A 206 6.38 -9.37 13.82
N TRP A 207 6.22 -10.67 13.57
CA TRP A 207 6.35 -11.27 12.26
C TRP A 207 4.97 -11.61 11.72
N TYR A 208 4.74 -11.33 10.44
CA TYR A 208 3.51 -11.73 9.76
C TYR A 208 3.84 -12.45 8.46
N PHE A 209 3.04 -13.46 8.16
CA PHE A 209 2.86 -13.92 6.79
C PHE A 209 1.74 -13.10 6.15
N THR A 210 1.90 -12.72 4.90
CA THR A 210 0.87 -12.04 4.12
C THR A 210 0.59 -12.79 2.83
N ILE A 211 -0.64 -12.66 2.35
CA ILE A 211 -0.98 -12.93 0.96
C ILE A 211 -1.87 -11.79 0.47
N GLU A 212 -1.47 -11.18 -0.63
CA GLU A 212 -2.14 -10.04 -1.23
C GLU A 212 -2.55 -10.41 -2.66
N SER A 213 -3.67 -9.86 -3.12
CA SER A 213 -4.26 -10.16 -4.43
C SER A 213 -4.75 -8.86 -5.04
N PHE A 214 -4.45 -8.65 -6.32
CA PHE A 214 -4.74 -7.44 -7.07
C PHE A 214 -5.39 -7.84 -8.39
N VAL A 215 -6.59 -7.33 -8.65
CA VAL A 215 -7.25 -7.46 -9.94
C VAL A 215 -7.38 -6.07 -10.53
N ASP A 216 -6.74 -5.84 -11.66
CA ASP A 216 -6.78 -4.61 -12.44
C ASP A 216 -7.64 -4.87 -13.68
N TYR A 217 -8.67 -4.04 -13.87
CA TYR A 217 -9.53 -4.04 -15.05
C TYR A 217 -9.48 -2.65 -15.69
N GLU A 218 -9.15 -2.59 -16.97
CA GLU A 218 -9.14 -1.36 -17.76
C GLU A 218 -10.31 -1.32 -18.74
N THR A 219 -10.88 -0.14 -18.99
CA THR A 219 -12.08 -0.02 -19.86
C THR A 219 -11.85 -0.36 -21.34
N ASN A 220 -10.59 -0.52 -21.75
CA ASN A 220 -10.22 -1.06 -23.07
C ASN A 220 -10.37 -2.60 -23.16
N GLY A 221 -10.66 -3.27 -22.04
CA GLY A 221 -10.86 -4.72 -21.97
C GLY A 221 -9.74 -5.48 -21.25
N ASP A 222 -8.60 -4.84 -20.97
CA ASP A 222 -7.46 -5.52 -20.34
C ASP A 222 -7.78 -5.94 -18.91
N ILE A 223 -7.41 -7.17 -18.55
CA ILE A 223 -7.55 -7.74 -17.20
C ILE A 223 -6.22 -8.32 -16.76
N ALA A 224 -5.78 -7.94 -15.56
CA ALA A 224 -4.66 -8.56 -14.89
C ALA A 224 -5.03 -8.98 -13.48
N TRP A 225 -4.69 -10.21 -13.10
CA TRP A 225 -4.78 -10.71 -11.74
C TRP A 225 -3.42 -11.18 -11.29
N ARG A 226 -2.92 -10.56 -10.22
CA ARG A 226 -1.66 -10.91 -9.58
C ARG A 226 -1.84 -11.20 -8.10
N VAL A 227 -0.98 -12.06 -7.57
CA VAL A 227 -0.90 -12.36 -6.14
C VAL A 227 0.51 -12.10 -5.62
N ALA A 228 0.60 -11.70 -4.37
CA ALA A 228 1.86 -11.42 -3.71
C ALA A 228 1.87 -12.02 -2.30
N PRO A 229 2.37 -13.26 -2.11
CA PRO A 229 2.68 -13.75 -0.79
C PRO A 229 3.87 -12.97 -0.23
N GLY A 230 3.91 -12.77 1.08
CA GLY A 230 4.94 -11.93 1.68
C GLY A 230 5.23 -12.22 3.14
N LEU A 231 6.29 -11.58 3.60
CA LEU A 231 6.71 -11.54 5.00
C LEU A 231 6.82 -10.07 5.44
N LEU A 232 6.28 -9.81 6.62
CA LEU A 232 6.41 -8.52 7.29
C LEU A 232 7.12 -8.69 8.62
N TYR A 233 8.06 -7.81 8.89
CA TYR A 233 8.65 -7.63 10.22
C TYR A 233 8.29 -6.24 10.73
N GLU A 234 7.43 -6.16 11.73
CA GLU A 234 6.92 -4.92 12.30
C GLU A 234 7.55 -4.68 13.67
N ALA A 235 8.51 -3.75 13.73
CA ALA A 235 9.07 -3.25 14.98
C ALA A 235 8.32 -1.99 15.44
N ARG A 236 8.65 -1.50 16.64
CA ARG A 236 8.00 -0.32 17.25
C ARG A 236 8.05 0.98 16.42
N ARG A 237 9.03 1.12 15.52
CA ARG A 237 9.27 2.35 14.74
C ARG A 237 9.45 2.13 13.25
N PHE A 238 9.56 0.87 12.82
CA PHE A 238 9.73 0.55 11.43
C PHE A 238 9.08 -0.79 11.08
N THR A 239 8.74 -0.95 9.80
CA THR A 239 8.30 -2.22 9.22
C THR A 239 9.22 -2.55 8.04
N LEU A 240 9.66 -3.80 7.94
CA LEU A 240 10.30 -4.35 6.75
C LEU A 240 9.31 -5.25 6.01
N GLU A 241 9.36 -5.19 4.69
CA GLU A 241 8.40 -5.85 3.82
C GLU A 241 9.14 -6.59 2.70
N PHE A 242 8.70 -7.81 2.41
CA PHE A 242 9.21 -8.63 1.32
C PHE A 242 8.04 -9.38 0.68
N SER A 243 7.81 -9.20 -0.62
CA SER A 243 6.72 -9.87 -1.35
C SER A 243 7.11 -10.15 -2.81
N PRO A 244 7.36 -11.41 -3.24
CA PRO A 244 7.28 -11.76 -4.66
C PRO A 244 5.90 -11.44 -5.22
N ILE A 245 5.83 -11.04 -6.48
CA ILE A 245 4.60 -10.73 -7.22
C ILE A 245 4.51 -11.73 -8.37
N ILE A 246 3.37 -12.41 -8.46
CA ILE A 246 3.17 -13.52 -9.38
C ILE A 246 1.89 -13.24 -10.19
N PRO A 247 1.95 -13.20 -11.53
CA PRO A 247 0.75 -13.16 -12.36
C PRO A 247 -0.02 -14.47 -12.23
N VAL A 248 -1.35 -14.40 -12.24
CA VAL A 248 -2.25 -15.56 -12.15
C VAL A 248 -3.10 -15.67 -13.41
N VAL A 249 -3.64 -14.55 -13.86
CA VAL A 249 -4.39 -14.42 -15.11
C VAL A 249 -4.02 -13.08 -15.71
N ASP A 250 -3.62 -13.08 -16.97
CA ASP A 250 -3.45 -11.88 -17.76
C ASP A 250 -4.17 -12.08 -19.10
N ASP A 251 -5.03 -11.11 -19.43
CA ASP A 251 -5.70 -10.95 -20.72
C ASP A 251 -5.49 -9.48 -21.10
N ILE A 252 -4.31 -9.20 -21.69
CA ILE A 252 -3.78 -7.85 -21.87
C ILE A 252 -3.41 -7.66 -23.34
N ASP A 253 -4.01 -6.67 -23.99
CA ASP A 253 -3.74 -6.34 -25.40
C ASP A 253 -3.06 -4.98 -25.57
N HIS A 254 -3.20 -4.07 -24.59
CA HIS A 254 -2.85 -2.65 -24.77
C HIS A 254 -1.70 -2.15 -23.90
N ARG A 255 -1.09 -3.03 -23.08
CA ARG A 255 0.08 -2.71 -22.26
C ARG A 255 1.00 -3.92 -22.06
N GLY A 256 2.05 -3.76 -21.24
CA GLY A 256 2.92 -4.86 -20.86
C GLY A 256 2.21 -5.90 -19.97
N GLU A 257 2.42 -7.17 -20.27
CA GLU A 257 2.03 -8.32 -19.44
C GLU A 257 3.11 -8.58 -18.39
N LEU A 258 2.74 -8.78 -17.13
CA LEU A 258 3.71 -9.01 -16.05
C LEU A 258 4.18 -10.47 -16.09
N ASP A 259 5.48 -10.73 -16.23
CA ASP A 259 6.04 -12.08 -16.09
C ASP A 259 6.23 -12.44 -14.60
N TRP A 260 6.90 -11.56 -13.86
CA TRP A 260 7.02 -11.66 -12.41
C TRP A 260 7.49 -10.34 -11.80
N GLY A 261 7.36 -10.22 -10.48
CA GLY A 261 7.96 -9.11 -9.74
C GLY A 261 8.40 -9.46 -8.33
N LEU A 262 9.01 -8.48 -7.68
CA LEU A 262 9.47 -8.54 -6.31
C LEU A 262 9.36 -7.16 -5.68
N ALA A 263 8.75 -7.08 -4.50
CA ALA A 263 8.68 -5.87 -3.69
C ALA A 263 9.49 -6.00 -2.41
N LEU A 264 10.26 -4.96 -2.09
CA LEU A 264 10.97 -4.75 -0.83
C LEU A 264 10.55 -3.41 -0.25
N GLY A 265 10.17 -3.37 1.03
CA GLY A 265 9.67 -2.15 1.65
C GLY A 265 10.31 -1.84 3.00
N LEU A 266 10.46 -0.54 3.28
CA LEU A 266 10.76 0.01 4.59
C LEU A 266 9.72 1.09 4.90
N ARG A 267 8.96 0.90 5.97
CA ARG A 267 8.06 1.92 6.52
C ARG A 267 8.60 2.42 7.84
N VAL A 268 8.58 3.73 8.08
CA VAL A 268 9.06 4.39 9.31
C VAL A 268 7.96 5.31 9.85
N LEU A 269 7.82 5.38 11.17
CA LEU A 269 6.92 6.31 11.85
C LEU A 269 7.67 7.41 12.60
N PHE A 270 7.17 8.64 12.46
CA PHE A 270 7.58 9.82 13.22
C PHE A 270 6.40 10.42 14.02
#